data_AF-M1NZH0-F1
#
_entry.id   AF-M1NZH0-F1
#
_cell.length_a   1.000
_cell.length_b   1.000
_cell.length_c   1.000
_cell.angle_alpha   90.00
_cell.angle_beta   90.00
_cell.angle_gamma   90.00
#
_symmetry.space_group_name_H-M   'P 1'
#
loop_
_entity.id
_entity.type
_entity.pdbx_description
1 polymer ?
#
loop_
_entity_poly.entity_id
_entity_poly.type
_entity_poly.pdbx_seq_one_letter_code
_entity_poly.pdbx_strand_id
1 'polypeptide(L)'
;CARGPNEPGGILFGHFADMIQGDRKYPNDPARATLEVVGAGAMLFDQIWLGSYMSGGVGFTQYATAAYTDNILDEYTYYGMDYIKDKYKVDWKNPSVKDKVVPTQEIVNDIATEVNLNGMEMYEQFPTALESHFGGSQRASVLAAASGISVAVATGN
;
A
#
# COMPACT_ATOMS: atom_id res chain seq x y z
N CYS A 1 -13.96 22.20 -5.41
CA CYS A 1 -12.60 22.24 -5.99
C CYS A 1 -12.72 22.32 -7.53
N ALA A 2 -13.01 23.49 -8.11
CA ALA A 2 -13.31 23.61 -9.56
C ALA A 2 -12.03 23.48 -10.40
N ARG A 3 -12.01 22.48 -11.30
CA ARG A 3 -10.90 22.10 -12.19
C ARG A 3 -11.46 21.56 -13.51
N GLY A 4 -10.67 21.63 -14.58
CA GLY A 4 -11.01 21.00 -15.86
C GLY A 4 -10.84 19.47 -15.83
N PRO A 5 -11.13 18.78 -16.95
CA PRO A 5 -10.78 17.38 -17.13
C PRO A 5 -9.26 17.13 -17.03
N ASN A 6 -8.87 15.87 -16.80
CA ASN A 6 -7.47 15.41 -16.77
C ASN A 6 -6.59 15.99 -15.63
N GLU A 7 -7.20 16.61 -14.62
CA GLU A 7 -6.50 17.04 -13.41
C GLU A 7 -6.42 15.88 -12.39
N PRO A 8 -5.39 15.85 -11.51
CA PRO A 8 -5.18 14.72 -10.60
C PRO A 8 -6.40 14.33 -9.77
N GLY A 9 -7.16 15.32 -9.26
CA GLY A 9 -8.37 15.05 -8.48
C GLY A 9 -9.53 14.39 -9.24
N GLY A 10 -9.45 14.28 -10.57
CA GLY A 10 -10.42 13.57 -11.41
C GLY A 10 -9.96 12.17 -11.83
N ILE A 11 -8.75 11.74 -11.47
CA ILE A 11 -8.23 10.42 -11.81
C ILE A 11 -8.76 9.41 -10.79
N LEU A 12 -9.53 8.43 -11.27
CA LEU A 12 -10.00 7.31 -10.44
C LEU A 12 -8.83 6.40 -10.07
N PHE A 13 -8.84 5.82 -8.87
CA PHE A 13 -7.75 4.95 -8.41
C PHE A 13 -7.50 3.76 -9.34
N GLY A 14 -8.55 3.14 -9.90
CA GLY A 14 -8.41 2.06 -10.88
C GLY A 14 -7.71 2.53 -12.17
N HIS A 15 -8.11 3.69 -12.73
CA HIS A 15 -7.43 4.26 -13.88
C HIS A 15 -5.97 4.58 -13.57
N PHE A 16 -5.67 5.07 -12.37
CA PHE A 16 -4.31 5.35 -11.95
C PHE A 16 -3.48 4.08 -11.85
N ALA A 17 -4.01 3.02 -11.26
CA ALA A 17 -3.35 1.72 -11.21
C ALA A 17 -3.01 1.22 -12.64
N ASP A 18 -3.95 1.31 -13.59
CA ASP A 18 -3.73 0.92 -14.99
C ASP A 18 -2.66 1.76 -15.72
N MET A 19 -2.46 3.02 -15.31
CA MET A 19 -1.39 3.85 -15.87
C MET A 19 0.00 3.33 -15.49
N ILE A 20 0.14 2.75 -14.30
CA ILE A 20 1.41 2.25 -13.79
C ILE A 20 1.70 0.88 -14.38
N GLN A 21 2.87 0.72 -15.00
CA GLN A 21 3.23 -0.48 -15.76
C GLN A 21 3.86 -1.60 -14.89
N GLY A 22 3.60 -1.57 -13.58
CA GLY A 22 4.12 -2.54 -12.60
C GLY A 22 3.67 -3.96 -12.93
N ASP A 23 2.37 -4.16 -13.11
CA ASP A 23 1.78 -5.47 -13.45
C ASP A 23 2.36 -6.07 -14.73
N ARG A 24 2.63 -5.23 -15.75
CA ARG A 24 3.22 -5.68 -17.02
C ARG A 24 4.64 -6.21 -16.84
N LYS A 25 5.41 -5.62 -15.92
CA LYS A 25 6.83 -5.94 -15.70
C LYS A 25 7.01 -7.03 -14.65
N TYR A 26 6.15 -7.07 -13.65
CA TYR A 26 6.21 -7.97 -12.49
C TYR A 26 4.90 -8.78 -12.34
N PRO A 27 4.48 -9.53 -13.38
CA PRO A 27 3.16 -10.17 -13.39
C PRO A 27 2.97 -11.28 -12.33
N ASN A 28 4.08 -11.78 -11.77
CA ASN A 28 4.08 -12.84 -10.76
C ASN A 28 4.49 -12.32 -9.37
N ASP A 29 4.49 -11.00 -9.18
CA ASP A 29 4.76 -10.36 -7.90
C ASP A 29 3.74 -9.23 -7.67
N PRO A 30 2.51 -9.58 -7.25
CA PRO A 30 1.44 -8.62 -7.05
C PRO A 30 1.75 -7.60 -5.95
N ALA A 31 2.56 -7.96 -4.95
CA ALA A 31 3.04 -7.02 -3.94
C ALA A 31 3.92 -5.96 -4.58
N ARG A 32 4.95 -6.36 -5.35
CA ARG A 32 5.83 -5.43 -6.06
C ARG A 32 5.05 -4.50 -6.99
N ALA A 33 4.13 -5.05 -7.77
CA ALA A 33 3.36 -4.27 -8.73
C ALA A 33 2.44 -3.26 -8.01
N THR A 34 1.81 -3.66 -6.90
CA THR A 34 0.98 -2.78 -6.08
C THR A 34 1.80 -1.68 -5.40
N LEU A 35 3.00 -1.99 -4.91
CA LEU A 35 3.90 -1.01 -4.27
C LEU A 35 4.35 0.08 -5.25
N GLU A 36 4.55 -0.25 -6.54
CA GLU A 36 4.80 0.75 -7.58
C GLU A 36 3.59 1.68 -7.78
N VAL A 37 2.36 1.16 -7.71
CA VAL A 37 1.13 1.98 -7.75
C VAL A 37 1.04 2.87 -6.52
N VAL A 38 1.35 2.35 -5.32
CA VAL A 38 1.34 3.14 -4.08
C VAL A 38 2.36 4.27 -4.15
N GLY A 39 3.61 4.00 -4.54
CA GLY A 39 4.64 5.02 -4.62
C GLY A 39 4.31 6.12 -5.64
N ALA A 40 3.84 5.74 -6.83
CA ALA A 40 3.41 6.70 -7.83
C ALA A 40 2.19 7.52 -7.37
N GLY A 41 1.24 6.86 -6.68
CA GLY A 41 0.02 7.47 -6.17
C GLY A 41 0.29 8.45 -5.04
N ALA A 42 1.14 8.08 -4.08
CA ALA A 42 1.57 8.96 -3.00
C ALA A 42 2.27 10.21 -3.56
N MET A 43 3.14 10.07 -4.55
CA MET A 43 3.76 11.22 -5.22
C MET A 43 2.71 12.13 -5.89
N LEU A 44 1.86 11.58 -6.75
CA LEU A 44 0.91 12.40 -7.51
C LEU A 44 -0.18 13.00 -6.61
N PHE A 45 -0.82 12.19 -5.78
CA PHE A 45 -1.98 12.60 -5.01
C PHE A 45 -1.60 13.39 -3.75
N ASP A 46 -0.53 13.04 -3.04
CA ASP A 46 -0.16 13.79 -1.83
C ASP A 46 0.74 14.97 -2.14
N GLN A 47 1.82 14.78 -2.92
CA GLN A 47 2.80 15.86 -3.11
C GLN A 47 2.31 16.91 -4.10
N ILE A 48 1.78 16.49 -5.25
CA ILE A 48 1.35 17.41 -6.30
C ILE A 48 -0.10 17.87 -6.05
N TRP A 49 -1.03 16.93 -5.95
CA TRP A 49 -2.44 17.31 -5.86
C TRP A 49 -2.79 17.96 -4.52
N LEU A 50 -2.66 17.24 -3.41
CA LEU A 50 -2.98 17.78 -2.09
C LEU A 50 -1.97 18.86 -1.66
N GLY A 51 -0.67 18.59 -1.84
CA GLY A 51 0.44 19.42 -1.38
C GLY A 51 0.68 20.68 -2.20
N SER A 52 0.11 20.79 -3.40
CA SER A 52 0.21 22.00 -4.24
C SER A 52 -1.16 22.50 -4.70
N TYR A 53 -1.86 21.74 -5.56
CA TYR A 53 -3.13 22.20 -6.15
C TYR A 53 -4.22 22.54 -5.12
N MET A 54 -4.21 21.85 -3.98
CA MET A 54 -5.19 22.01 -2.90
C MET A 54 -4.67 22.80 -1.69
N SER A 55 -3.36 23.06 -1.63
CA SER A 55 -2.73 23.79 -0.54
C SER A 55 -1.58 24.68 -1.03
N GLY A 56 -0.36 24.14 -1.15
CA GLY A 56 0.85 24.85 -1.53
C GLY A 56 1.81 25.13 -0.36
N GLY A 57 2.98 25.72 -0.67
CA GLY A 57 4.02 26.02 0.31
C GLY A 57 5.06 24.90 0.45
N VAL A 58 5.42 24.56 1.69
CA VAL A 58 6.37 23.47 1.97
C VAL A 58 5.84 22.11 1.47
N GLY A 59 4.52 21.94 1.45
CA GLY A 59 3.87 20.77 0.88
C GLY A 59 3.94 19.53 1.79
N PHE A 60 3.70 18.36 1.18
CA PHE A 60 3.51 17.09 1.87
C PHE A 60 4.54 16.03 1.48
N THR A 61 5.78 16.45 1.21
CA THR A 61 6.83 15.56 0.70
C THR A 61 7.01 14.32 1.57
N GLN A 62 7.18 14.48 2.88
CA GLN A 62 7.46 13.36 3.79
C GLN A 62 6.21 12.55 4.18
N TYR A 63 5.01 13.07 3.97
CA TYR A 63 3.80 12.24 4.04
C TYR A 63 3.85 11.16 2.96
N ALA A 64 4.20 11.56 1.74
CA ALA A 64 4.25 10.66 0.60
C ALA A 64 5.46 9.72 0.65
N THR A 65 6.67 10.23 0.95
CA THR A 65 7.90 9.40 0.91
C THR A 65 7.83 8.22 1.84
N ALA A 66 7.13 8.32 2.97
CA ALA A 66 6.94 7.20 3.90
C ALA A 66 6.36 5.94 3.23
N ALA A 67 5.61 6.09 2.12
CA ALA A 67 5.02 4.98 1.38
C ALA A 67 5.92 4.44 0.26
N TYR A 68 7.10 5.03 -0.01
CA TYR A 68 7.98 4.60 -1.10
C TYR A 68 9.49 4.73 -0.81
N THR A 69 9.89 4.96 0.44
CA THR A 69 11.29 5.00 0.87
C THR A 69 11.56 4.00 1.98
N ASP A 70 12.86 3.73 2.20
CA ASP A 70 13.40 2.91 3.29
C ASP A 70 12.92 1.45 3.33
N ASN A 71 12.16 0.99 2.32
CA ASN A 71 11.55 -0.33 2.22
C ASN A 71 10.66 -0.72 3.41
N ILE A 72 10.20 0.25 4.20
CA ILE A 72 9.41 -0.03 5.40
C ILE A 72 8.04 -0.60 5.01
N LEU A 73 7.36 0.03 4.05
CA LEU A 73 6.10 -0.49 3.54
C LEU A 73 6.28 -1.84 2.82
N ASP A 74 7.36 -1.97 2.04
CA ASP A 74 7.68 -3.20 1.32
C ASP A 74 7.82 -4.38 2.29
N GLU A 75 8.61 -4.22 3.36
CA GLU A 75 8.83 -5.25 4.38
C GLU A 75 7.52 -5.73 5.01
N TYR A 76 6.66 -4.80 5.44
CA TYR A 76 5.39 -5.14 6.07
C TYR A 76 4.41 -5.81 5.08
N THR A 77 4.45 -5.38 3.82
CA THR A 77 3.63 -5.99 2.76
C THR A 77 4.10 -7.40 2.46
N TYR A 78 5.40 -7.64 2.35
CA TYR A 78 5.95 -8.97 2.08
C TYR A 78 5.79 -9.92 3.27
N TYR A 79 5.86 -9.42 4.51
CA TYR A 79 5.41 -10.19 5.68
C TYR A 79 3.97 -10.67 5.51
N GLY A 80 3.06 -9.78 5.09
CA GLY A 80 1.67 -10.15 4.80
C GLY A 80 1.53 -11.17 3.67
N MET A 81 2.37 -11.08 2.63
CA MET A 81 2.42 -12.08 1.55
C MET A 81 2.83 -13.47 2.05
N ASP A 82 3.80 -13.53 2.96
CA ASP A 82 4.22 -14.79 3.57
C ASP A 82 3.14 -15.33 4.51
N TYR A 83 2.47 -14.47 5.27
CA TYR A 83 1.36 -14.86 6.14
C TYR A 83 0.19 -15.51 5.38
N ILE A 84 -0.27 -14.88 4.29
CA ILE A 84 -1.40 -15.40 3.49
C ILE A 84 -1.02 -16.69 2.76
N LYS A 85 0.26 -16.82 2.37
CA LYS A 85 0.78 -18.05 1.79
C LYS A 85 0.80 -19.19 2.81
N ASP A 86 1.30 -18.92 4.02
CA ASP A 86 1.47 -19.95 5.04
C ASP A 86 0.15 -20.36 5.68
N LYS A 87 -0.73 -19.41 6.00
CA LYS A 87 -2.01 -19.69 6.67
C LYS A 87 -3.11 -20.10 5.71
N TYR A 88 -3.26 -19.36 4.61
CA TYR A 88 -4.39 -19.52 3.67
C TYR A 88 -4.02 -20.29 2.40
N LYS A 89 -2.75 -20.67 2.23
CA LYS A 89 -2.25 -21.41 1.06
C LYS A 89 -2.45 -20.67 -0.26
N VAL A 90 -2.45 -19.34 -0.21
CA VAL A 90 -2.50 -18.46 -1.38
C VAL A 90 -1.15 -18.50 -2.10
N ASP A 91 -1.10 -19.07 -3.31
CA ASP A 91 0.09 -18.99 -4.17
C ASP A 91 0.09 -17.67 -4.95
N TRP A 92 0.45 -16.59 -4.26
CA TRP A 92 0.49 -15.25 -4.84
C TRP A 92 1.53 -15.09 -5.98
N LYS A 93 2.48 -16.03 -6.11
CA LYS A 93 3.45 -16.04 -7.22
C LYS A 93 2.91 -16.71 -8.48
N ASN A 94 1.93 -17.61 -8.34
CA ASN A 94 1.26 -18.28 -9.45
C ASN A 94 -0.26 -18.10 -9.32
N PRO A 95 -0.76 -16.86 -9.45
CA PRO A 95 -2.15 -16.55 -9.11
C PRO A 95 -3.14 -17.34 -9.98
N SER A 96 -4.06 -18.04 -9.31
CA SER A 96 -5.21 -18.70 -9.93
C SER A 96 -6.51 -18.22 -9.27
N VAL A 97 -7.62 -18.24 -10.01
CA VAL A 97 -8.95 -17.92 -9.47
C VAL A 97 -9.32 -18.85 -8.31
N LYS A 98 -8.75 -20.06 -8.25
CA LYS A 98 -9.00 -21.06 -7.22
C LYS A 98 -8.22 -20.84 -5.93
N ASP A 99 -7.20 -20.00 -5.95
CA ASP A 99 -6.26 -19.82 -4.84
C ASP A 99 -6.65 -18.64 -3.95
N LYS A 100 -7.84 -18.08 -4.20
CA LYS A 100 -8.41 -16.94 -3.47
C LYS A 100 -9.23 -17.40 -2.27
N VAL A 101 -9.10 -16.67 -1.18
CA VAL A 101 -9.92 -16.87 0.01
C VAL A 101 -11.23 -16.09 -0.13
N VAL A 102 -12.34 -16.64 0.36
CA VAL A 102 -13.64 -15.94 0.32
C VAL A 102 -13.55 -14.65 1.16
N PRO A 103 -13.95 -13.48 0.62
CA PRO A 103 -13.85 -12.21 1.35
C PRO A 103 -14.91 -12.11 2.45
N THR A 104 -14.63 -12.69 3.62
CA THR A 104 -15.46 -12.55 4.83
C THR A 104 -14.84 -11.56 5.80
N GLN A 105 -15.66 -10.92 6.65
CA GLN A 105 -15.14 -10.01 7.68
C GLN A 105 -14.16 -10.70 8.64
N GLU A 106 -14.34 -11.99 8.90
CA GLU A 106 -13.43 -12.79 9.73
C GLU A 106 -12.03 -12.86 9.10
N ILE A 107 -11.95 -13.14 7.79
CA ILE A 107 -10.68 -13.20 7.06
C ILE A 107 -10.04 -11.82 6.94
N VAL A 108 -10.85 -10.78 6.69
CA VAL A 108 -10.38 -9.39 6.67
C VAL A 108 -9.77 -9.03 8.03
N ASN A 109 -10.50 -9.30 9.13
CA ASN A 109 -10.03 -9.00 10.48
C ASN A 109 -8.75 -9.77 10.81
N ASP A 110 -8.68 -11.05 10.44
CA ASP A 110 -7.51 -11.89 10.71
C ASP A 110 -6.25 -11.35 10.02
N ILE A 111 -6.27 -11.23 8.69
CA ILE A 111 -5.12 -10.79 7.90
C ILE A 111 -4.74 -9.34 8.26
N ALA A 112 -5.72 -8.43 8.31
CA ALA A 112 -5.44 -7.03 8.58
C ALA A 112 -4.88 -6.82 9.99
N THR A 113 -5.41 -7.55 10.99
CA THR A 113 -4.93 -7.45 12.37
C THR A 113 -3.52 -7.99 12.49
N GLU A 114 -3.24 -9.18 11.95
CA GLU A 114 -1.89 -9.76 12.01
C GLU A 114 -0.84 -8.83 11.40
N VAL A 115 -1.07 -8.39 10.16
CA VAL A 115 -0.11 -7.54 9.43
C VAL A 115 0.07 -6.19 10.12
N ASN A 116 -0.99 -5.64 10.69
CA ASN A 116 -0.91 -4.38 11.44
C ASN A 116 -0.15 -4.56 12.77
N LEU A 117 -0.42 -5.63 13.51
CA LEU A 117 0.32 -5.96 14.74
C LEU A 117 1.81 -6.12 14.46
N ASN A 118 2.17 -6.89 13.42
CA ASN A 118 3.56 -7.04 13.01
C ASN A 118 4.21 -5.69 12.68
N GLY A 119 3.57 -4.86 11.86
CA GLY A 119 4.12 -3.55 11.50
C GLY A 119 4.27 -2.61 12.72
N MET A 120 3.32 -2.63 13.66
CA MET A 120 3.45 -1.88 14.92
C MET A 120 4.62 -2.37 15.76
N GLU A 121 4.77 -3.70 15.91
CA GLU A 121 5.92 -4.30 16.59
C GLU A 121 7.24 -3.93 15.92
N MET A 122 7.30 -3.86 14.59
CA MET A 122 8.50 -3.42 13.88
C MET A 122 8.87 -1.97 14.21
N TYR A 123 7.89 -1.06 14.32
CA TYR A 123 8.17 0.30 14.78
C TYR A 123 8.65 0.36 16.23
N GLU A 124 8.17 -0.53 17.10
CA GLU A 124 8.62 -0.61 18.50
C GLU A 124 10.01 -1.24 18.65
N GLN A 125 10.29 -2.30 17.89
CA GLN A 125 11.56 -3.03 17.92
C GLN A 125 12.70 -2.26 17.25
N PHE A 126 12.39 -1.45 16.24
CA PHE A 126 13.37 -0.66 15.49
C PHE A 126 13.11 0.84 15.67
N PRO A 127 13.70 1.49 16.69
CA PRO A 127 13.54 2.92 16.95
C PRO A 127 13.88 3.80 15.74
N THR A 128 14.81 3.37 14.87
CA THR A 128 15.17 4.07 13.64
C THR A 128 14.04 4.10 12.61
N ALA A 129 13.20 3.06 12.55
CA ALA A 129 12.01 3.05 11.69
C ALA A 129 10.96 4.02 12.24
N LEU A 130 10.77 4.06 13.57
CA LEU A 130 9.89 5.02 14.22
C LEU A 130 10.36 6.47 14.04
N GLU A 131 11.67 6.69 14.05
CA GLU A 131 12.27 8.01 13.79
C GLU A 131 12.15 8.41 12.31
N SER A 132 12.36 7.48 11.36
CA SER A 132 12.13 7.76 9.93
C SER A 132 10.67 8.15 9.68
N HIS A 133 9.73 7.40 10.25
CA HIS A 133 8.29 7.71 10.21
C HIS A 133 7.84 8.38 11.52
N PHE A 134 8.46 9.51 11.86
CA PHE A 134 8.19 10.25 13.09
C PHE A 134 6.73 10.71 13.21
N GLY A 135 6.07 11.00 12.09
CA GLY A 135 4.68 11.44 12.02
C GLY A 135 3.70 10.28 12.15
N GLY A 136 2.68 10.43 13.01
CA GLY A 136 1.64 9.41 13.19
C GLY A 136 0.92 9.04 11.89
N SER A 137 0.66 10.02 11.03
CA SER A 137 0.01 9.80 9.73
C SER A 137 0.86 8.98 8.75
N GLN A 138 2.19 9.11 8.79
CA GLN A 138 3.09 8.29 7.96
C GLN A 138 2.95 6.82 8.34
N ARG A 139 3.01 6.53 9.66
CA ARG A 139 2.84 5.18 10.19
C ARG A 139 1.45 4.63 9.88
N ALA A 140 0.40 5.42 10.11
CA ALA A 140 -0.98 5.01 9.85
C ALA A 140 -1.19 4.61 8.38
N SER A 141 -0.69 5.42 7.43
CA SER A 141 -0.77 5.11 6.00
C SER A 141 -0.02 3.83 5.63
N VAL A 142 1.19 3.64 6.16
CA VAL A 142 2.03 2.47 5.85
C VAL A 142 1.42 1.17 6.42
N LEU A 143 0.99 1.20 7.68
CA LEU A 143 0.36 0.05 8.33
C LEU A 143 -0.96 -0.33 7.63
N ALA A 144 -1.81 0.65 7.35
CA ALA A 144 -3.08 0.42 6.68
C ALA A 144 -2.88 -0.08 5.23
N ALA A 145 -1.89 0.44 4.51
CA ALA A 145 -1.55 -0.01 3.16
C ALA A 145 -1.10 -1.48 3.17
N ALA A 146 -0.14 -1.86 4.02
CA ALA A 146 0.33 -3.24 4.12
C ALA A 146 -0.82 -4.22 4.43
N SER A 147 -1.66 -3.88 5.42
CA SER A 147 -2.84 -4.68 5.77
C SER A 147 -3.84 -4.79 4.61
N GLY A 148 -4.16 -3.67 3.95
CA GLY A 148 -5.11 -3.64 2.84
C GLY A 148 -4.63 -4.43 1.63
N ILE A 149 -3.36 -4.26 1.24
CA ILE A 149 -2.74 -5.01 0.14
C ILE A 149 -2.79 -6.52 0.43
N SER A 150 -2.47 -6.92 1.66
CA SER A 150 -2.48 -8.33 2.06
C SER A 150 -3.88 -8.96 1.95
N VAL A 151 -4.90 -8.25 2.40
CA VAL A 151 -6.31 -8.68 2.27
C VAL A 151 -6.73 -8.76 0.81
N ALA A 152 -6.42 -7.73 0.02
CA ALA A 152 -6.79 -7.64 -1.39
C ALA A 152 -6.12 -8.75 -2.21
N VAL A 153 -4.85 -9.07 -1.96
CA VAL A 153 -4.15 -10.17 -2.64
C VAL A 153 -4.73 -11.52 -2.24
N ALA A 154 -4.99 -11.75 -0.96
CA ALA A 154 -5.53 -13.02 -0.47
C ALA A 154 -6.94 -13.32 -1.01
N THR A 155 -7.78 -12.31 -1.09
CA THR A 155 -9.19 -12.47 -1.48
C THR A 155 -9.45 -12.19 -2.95
N GLY A 156 -8.55 -11.43 -3.60
CA GLY A 156 -8.77 -10.86 -4.92
C GLY A 156 -10.00 -9.96 -4.97
N ASN A 157 -10.28 -9.24 -3.88
CA ASN A 157 -11.39 -8.30 -3.70
C ASN A 157 -10.89 -6.94 -3.22
#